data_AF-A0A962MK01-F1
#
_entry.id   AF-A0A962MK01-F1
#
_cell.length_a   1.000
_cell.length_b   1.000
_cell.length_c   1.000
_cell.angle_alpha   90.00
_cell.angle_beta   90.00
_cell.angle_gamma   90.00
#
_symmetry.space_group_name_H-M   'P 1'
#
loop_
_entity.id
_entity.type
_entity.pdbx_description
1 polymer ?
#
loop_
_entity_poly.entity_id
_entity_poly.type
_entity_poly.pdbx_seq_one_letter_code
_entity_poly.pdbx_strand_id
1 'polypeptide(L)'
;VSGTVTNAQCEDVTGQSNQNPSEYVSTGVLSAPYHGAGVDGVKYFTTNNGNTVSSNIVTEATGAAIGASDYYADASGPYGYVSEGARTNLILWSRDFSNAAWTKTAATVSANAIASPDGSMSADKIIPTVSATSHWLSQTTSVSLGVNYTKTFYVKAGGYNFIQITGSTGFDTQYANFNLSTGAIGNISGPGITATIRAVGIGWYRVSATLACILTTVVGRMLIAVSDADYAARLPSFTGDGTSGVYLWGAQIEAGSFASTYIPTTTTAVTRNATVGNYPVTDNMPTNNAQIQLEWTPLQAGMGTVYLWGSYVDANNGTSILHDGTNIIFRKRISGTNYDSTKSLTYTAGTTYTVKATASDSAGIMIAVDGVDGTGHANTTAMQLGSTFSVGTDGNGGGQASSAIRNLEHRTL
;
A
#
# COMPACT_ATOMS: atom_id res chain seq x y z
N VAL A 1 -38.79 -5.74 -39.76
CA VAL A 1 -39.13 -4.55 -38.94
C VAL A 1 -38.85 -4.92 -37.51
N SER A 2 -37.67 -4.55 -37.02
CA SER A 2 -37.22 -4.81 -35.65
C SER A 2 -37.41 -3.53 -34.86
N GLY A 3 -38.23 -3.58 -33.81
CA GLY A 3 -38.47 -2.46 -32.89
C GLY A 3 -37.67 -2.63 -31.60
N THR A 4 -37.11 -1.54 -31.09
CA THR A 4 -36.40 -1.47 -29.80
C THR A 4 -37.33 -0.83 -28.77
N VAL A 5 -37.46 -1.44 -27.59
CA VAL A 5 -38.16 -0.84 -26.45
C VAL A 5 -37.12 -0.11 -25.61
N THR A 6 -37.29 1.20 -25.46
CA THR A 6 -36.55 2.02 -24.51
C THR A 6 -37.57 2.67 -23.56
N ASN A 7 -37.27 2.68 -22.26
CA ASN A 7 -38.09 3.25 -21.18
C ASN A 7 -39.27 2.36 -20.69
N ALA A 8 -38.97 1.13 -20.27
CA ALA A 8 -39.95 0.32 -19.54
C ALA A 8 -40.12 0.86 -18.11
N GLN A 9 -41.36 1.09 -17.68
CA GLN A 9 -41.73 1.47 -16.32
C GLN A 9 -42.67 0.41 -15.74
N CYS A 10 -42.49 0.08 -14.46
CA CYS A 10 -43.40 -0.76 -13.68
C CYS A 10 -43.82 0.03 -12.43
N GLU A 11 -45.12 0.17 -12.21
CA GLU A 11 -45.72 0.87 -11.09
C GLU A 11 -46.82 -0.01 -10.48
N ASP A 12 -46.83 -0.19 -9.15
CA ASP A 12 -47.93 -0.86 -8.45
C ASP A 12 -49.04 0.15 -8.15
N VAL A 13 -50.10 0.09 -8.94
CA VAL A 13 -51.26 0.99 -8.86
C VAL A 13 -52.38 0.45 -7.97
N THR A 14 -52.17 -0.67 -7.26
CA THR A 14 -53.24 -1.31 -6.46
C THR A 14 -53.76 -0.37 -5.36
N GLY A 15 -55.03 0.03 -5.45
CA GLY A 15 -55.69 0.94 -4.49
C GLY A 15 -55.64 2.43 -4.86
N GLN A 16 -55.01 2.81 -5.98
CA GLN A 16 -55.01 4.18 -6.47
C GLN A 16 -56.32 4.53 -7.22
N SER A 17 -56.83 5.75 -7.05
CA SER A 17 -58.01 6.22 -7.80
C SER A 17 -57.73 6.50 -9.28
N ASN A 18 -56.46 6.64 -9.66
CA ASN A 18 -55.99 6.72 -11.05
C ASN A 18 -55.07 5.52 -11.32
N GLN A 19 -55.43 4.70 -12.31
CA GLN A 19 -54.74 3.43 -12.63
C GLN A 19 -53.84 3.56 -13.88
N ASN A 20 -53.58 4.78 -14.34
CA ASN A 20 -52.69 5.05 -15.47
C ASN A 20 -51.24 5.25 -14.98
N PRO A 21 -50.21 4.86 -15.76
CA PRO A 21 -48.81 5.09 -15.42
C PRO A 21 -48.52 6.59 -15.21
N SER A 22 -47.81 6.96 -14.14
CA SER A 22 -47.43 8.36 -13.89
C SER A 22 -46.42 8.89 -14.93
N GLU A 23 -46.49 10.18 -15.25
CA GLU A 23 -45.51 10.84 -16.13
C GLU A 23 -44.11 10.87 -15.48
N TYR A 24 -43.09 10.39 -16.19
CA TYR A 24 -41.71 10.42 -15.75
C TYR A 24 -41.19 11.87 -15.71
N VAL A 25 -40.76 12.36 -14.53
CA VAL A 25 -40.13 13.69 -14.39
C VAL A 25 -38.64 13.55 -14.12
N SER A 26 -37.83 13.69 -15.18
CA SER A 26 -36.39 13.88 -15.09
C SER A 26 -36.05 15.28 -14.57
N THR A 27 -35.12 15.41 -13.63
CA THR A 27 -34.60 16.73 -13.21
C THR A 27 -33.58 17.32 -14.20
N GLY A 28 -33.21 16.58 -15.24
CA GLY A 28 -32.38 17.08 -16.35
C GLY A 28 -30.89 17.26 -16.04
N VAL A 29 -30.40 16.82 -14.88
CA VAL A 29 -28.98 16.93 -14.51
C VAL A 29 -28.37 15.53 -14.38
N LEU A 30 -27.44 15.19 -15.26
CA LEU A 30 -26.61 13.98 -15.14
C LEU A 30 -25.72 14.08 -13.88
N SER A 31 -25.61 13.00 -13.12
CA SER A 31 -24.59 12.91 -12.08
C SER A 31 -23.20 13.06 -12.71
N ALA A 32 -22.38 13.95 -12.13
CA ALA A 32 -21.04 14.23 -12.61
C ALA A 32 -20.00 13.78 -11.56
N PRO A 33 -19.04 12.91 -11.91
CA PRO A 33 -18.88 12.29 -13.23
C PRO A 33 -19.87 11.14 -13.46
N TYR A 34 -20.28 10.98 -14.71
CA TYR A 34 -21.22 9.95 -15.15
C TYR A 34 -20.68 8.53 -14.90
N HIS A 35 -21.46 7.69 -14.23
CA HIS A 35 -21.05 6.35 -13.77
C HIS A 35 -21.89 5.19 -14.35
N GLY A 36 -22.56 5.41 -15.49
CA GLY A 36 -23.08 4.33 -16.36
C GLY A 36 -24.32 3.55 -15.89
N ALA A 37 -24.85 3.82 -14.70
CA ALA A 37 -25.98 3.07 -14.12
C ALA A 37 -27.38 3.52 -14.56
N GLY A 38 -27.50 4.69 -15.21
CA GLY A 38 -28.78 5.20 -15.72
C GLY A 38 -29.85 5.54 -14.67
N VAL A 39 -29.50 5.61 -13.38
CA VAL A 39 -30.39 5.98 -12.28
C VAL A 39 -29.85 7.22 -11.57
N ASP A 40 -30.74 8.19 -11.33
CA ASP A 40 -30.49 9.48 -10.67
C ASP A 40 -30.34 9.32 -9.13
N GLY A 41 -29.40 10.06 -8.50
CA GLY A 41 -29.39 10.27 -7.04
C GLY A 41 -28.60 9.34 -6.09
N VAL A 42 -27.69 8.46 -6.55
CA VAL A 42 -26.92 7.56 -5.63
C VAL A 42 -25.45 7.95 -5.49
N LYS A 43 -24.95 8.04 -4.24
CA LYS A 43 -23.53 8.30 -3.89
C LYS A 43 -23.07 7.34 -2.78
N TYR A 44 -21.83 6.82 -2.87
CA TYR A 44 -21.21 5.99 -1.84
C TYR A 44 -20.11 6.74 -1.07
N PHE A 45 -19.98 6.49 0.23
CA PHE A 45 -18.87 6.96 1.07
C PHE A 45 -18.29 5.83 1.94
N THR A 46 -17.01 5.95 2.31
CA THR A 46 -16.20 4.91 2.99
C THR A 46 -16.14 5.06 4.52
N THR A 47 -16.98 5.89 5.15
CA THR A 47 -17.03 6.09 6.60
C THR A 47 -18.40 5.75 7.19
N ASN A 48 -18.42 5.29 8.44
CA ASN A 48 -19.66 4.97 9.14
C ASN A 48 -20.44 6.26 9.45
N ASN A 49 -21.75 6.22 9.21
CA ASN A 49 -22.66 7.36 9.32
C ASN A 49 -22.76 7.85 10.78
N GLY A 50 -22.21 9.04 11.06
CA GLY A 50 -22.29 9.72 12.35
C GLY A 50 -23.46 10.70 12.48
N ASN A 51 -24.56 10.49 11.75
CA ASN A 51 -25.70 11.40 11.77
C ASN A 51 -26.43 11.37 13.12
N THR A 52 -26.49 12.52 13.81
CA THR A 52 -27.63 12.87 14.66
C THR A 52 -28.61 13.71 13.85
N VAL A 53 -29.86 13.26 13.75
CA VAL A 53 -30.94 14.02 13.09
C VAL A 53 -31.50 15.03 14.08
N SER A 54 -31.32 16.32 13.80
CA SER A 54 -32.09 17.40 14.41
C SER A 54 -32.67 18.26 13.30
N SER A 55 -33.99 18.45 13.32
CA SER A 55 -34.70 19.49 12.55
C SER A 55 -34.47 19.48 11.03
N ASN A 56 -34.45 18.30 10.39
CA ASN A 56 -34.42 18.14 8.93
C ASN A 56 -33.25 18.84 8.19
N ILE A 57 -32.19 19.24 8.90
CA ILE A 57 -30.93 19.66 8.27
C ILE A 57 -29.95 18.49 8.42
N VAL A 58 -29.61 17.85 7.31
CA VAL A 58 -28.40 17.03 7.22
C VAL A 58 -27.26 18.00 7.02
N THR A 59 -26.49 18.30 8.06
CA THR A 59 -25.20 18.93 7.85
C THR A 59 -24.33 17.88 7.17
N GLU A 60 -24.00 18.07 5.88
CA GLU A 60 -23.07 17.17 5.20
C GLU A 60 -21.80 17.05 6.03
N ALA A 61 -21.27 15.83 6.16
CA ALA A 61 -19.96 15.64 6.71
C ALA A 61 -18.97 16.40 5.83
N THR A 62 -18.50 17.55 6.32
CA THR A 62 -17.33 18.26 5.79
C THR A 62 -16.08 17.44 6.11
N GLY A 63 -15.97 16.27 5.49
CA GLY A 63 -14.71 15.53 5.38
C GLY A 63 -13.95 16.06 4.16
N ALA A 64 -12.65 16.25 4.29
CA ALA A 64 -11.81 16.61 3.15
C ALA A 64 -11.91 15.54 2.05
N ALA A 65 -11.92 15.97 0.79
CA ALA A 65 -11.71 15.06 -0.34
C ALA A 65 -10.36 14.34 -0.17
N ILE A 66 -10.27 13.07 -0.57
CA ILE A 66 -8.99 12.35 -0.62
C ILE A 66 -8.11 13.07 -1.64
N GLY A 67 -7.11 13.81 -1.17
CA GLY A 67 -6.25 14.62 -2.02
C GLY A 67 -5.25 13.73 -2.76
N ALA A 68 -4.71 14.21 -3.90
CA ALA A 68 -3.58 13.56 -4.57
C ALA A 68 -2.30 13.47 -3.69
N SER A 69 -2.31 14.12 -2.53
CA SER A 69 -1.29 14.03 -1.49
C SER A 69 -1.58 13.00 -0.41
N ASP A 70 -2.77 12.40 -0.37
CA ASP A 70 -3.08 11.36 0.60
C ASP A 70 -2.27 10.10 0.29
N TYR A 71 -1.89 9.38 1.35
CA TYR A 71 -1.12 8.14 1.30
C TYR A 71 -1.70 7.09 0.31
N TYR A 72 -2.98 7.25 -0.03
CA TYR A 72 -3.76 6.38 -0.89
C TYR A 72 -4.08 6.98 -2.27
N ALA A 73 -3.36 7.96 -2.83
CA ALA A 73 -3.68 8.49 -4.17
C ALA A 73 -2.45 8.89 -4.99
N ASP A 74 -2.54 8.77 -6.33
CA ASP A 74 -1.63 9.39 -7.29
C ASP A 74 -2.40 10.35 -8.23
N ALA A 75 -1.73 10.84 -9.28
CA ALA A 75 -2.33 11.72 -10.28
C ALA A 75 -3.56 11.11 -10.99
N SER A 76 -3.75 9.79 -10.89
CA SER A 76 -4.85 9.04 -11.47
C SER A 76 -5.98 8.72 -10.46
N GLY A 77 -5.90 9.22 -9.23
CA GLY A 77 -6.92 9.02 -8.18
C GLY A 77 -6.48 8.07 -7.06
N PRO A 78 -7.39 7.56 -6.20
CA PRO A 78 -7.01 6.70 -5.09
C PRO A 78 -6.35 5.38 -5.57
N TYR A 79 -5.42 4.80 -4.80
CA TYR A 79 -4.57 3.62 -5.11
C TYR A 79 -5.34 2.31 -5.31
N GLY A 80 -6.67 2.35 -5.40
CA GLY A 80 -7.49 1.14 -5.54
C GLY A 80 -7.25 0.18 -4.37
N TYR A 81 -7.18 -1.11 -4.67
CA TYR A 81 -6.88 -2.14 -3.68
C TYR A 81 -5.37 -2.24 -3.44
N VAL A 82 -4.91 -1.96 -2.22
CA VAL A 82 -3.51 -2.16 -1.81
C VAL A 82 -3.39 -3.49 -1.08
N SER A 83 -2.86 -4.49 -1.78
CA SER A 83 -2.56 -5.78 -1.15
C SER A 83 -1.32 -5.64 -0.29
N GLU A 84 -1.35 -6.05 0.97
CA GLU A 84 -0.17 -6.10 1.83
C GLU A 84 -0.23 -7.36 2.70
N GLY A 85 0.90 -8.06 2.85
CA GLY A 85 0.98 -9.21 3.75
C GLY A 85 0.79 -8.83 5.22
N ALA A 86 0.52 -9.83 6.06
CA ALA A 86 0.44 -9.61 7.51
C ALA A 86 1.76 -9.05 8.03
N ARG A 87 1.69 -8.07 8.92
CA ARG A 87 2.85 -7.43 9.53
C ARG A 87 2.56 -6.99 10.96
N THR A 88 3.61 -6.87 11.74
CA THR A 88 3.56 -6.43 13.13
C THR A 88 4.52 -5.27 13.32
N ASN A 89 4.01 -4.14 13.80
CA ASN A 89 4.87 -3.04 14.22
C ASN A 89 5.43 -3.34 15.62
N LEU A 90 6.75 -3.47 15.71
CA LEU A 90 7.49 -3.76 16.94
C LEU A 90 7.76 -2.51 17.78
N ILE A 91 7.52 -1.32 17.25
CA ILE A 91 7.65 -0.07 18.00
C ILE A 91 6.39 0.15 18.82
N LEU A 92 6.56 0.48 20.10
CA LEU A 92 5.52 0.98 21.01
C LEU A 92 5.50 2.51 21.00
N TRP A 93 4.33 3.09 21.28
CA TRP A 93 4.12 4.53 21.27
C TRP A 93 4.59 5.16 19.96
N SER A 94 4.16 4.57 18.84
CA SER A 94 4.69 4.90 17.51
C SER A 94 4.35 6.32 17.03
N ARG A 95 3.47 7.04 17.73
CA ARG A 95 3.16 8.46 17.49
C ARG A 95 3.66 9.40 18.60
N ASP A 96 4.15 8.87 19.71
CA ASP A 96 4.57 9.65 20.89
C ASP A 96 6.04 9.35 21.20
N PHE A 97 6.93 10.15 20.61
CA PHE A 97 8.37 10.09 20.81
C PHE A 97 8.78 10.67 22.16
N SER A 98 7.91 11.43 22.82
CA SER A 98 8.17 11.99 24.15
C SER A 98 8.15 10.89 25.24
N ASN A 99 7.41 9.81 25.00
CA ASN A 99 7.25 8.68 25.91
C ASN A 99 8.58 8.06 26.38
N ALA A 100 8.60 7.55 27.61
CA ALA A 100 9.76 6.89 28.22
C ALA A 100 10.19 5.59 27.51
N ALA A 101 9.30 4.99 26.70
CA ALA A 101 9.66 3.85 25.86
C ALA A 101 10.72 4.19 24.79
N TRP A 102 10.94 5.48 24.51
CA TRP A 102 12.00 5.96 23.62
C TRP A 102 13.23 6.39 24.41
N THR A 103 14.36 5.72 24.18
CA THR A 103 15.68 6.21 24.58
C THR A 103 16.02 7.43 23.74
N LYS A 104 16.40 8.53 24.39
CA LYS A 104 16.77 9.81 23.77
C LYS A 104 18.20 10.15 24.17
N THR A 105 19.06 10.39 23.18
CA THR A 105 20.44 10.79 23.40
C THR A 105 20.66 12.18 22.83
N ALA A 106 21.04 13.11 23.72
CA ALA A 106 21.30 14.50 23.38
C ALA A 106 20.16 15.16 22.58
N ALA A 107 18.90 14.77 22.81
CA ALA A 107 17.73 15.30 22.13
C ALA A 107 16.58 15.52 23.11
N THR A 108 15.83 16.60 22.92
CA THR A 108 14.55 16.84 23.59
C THR A 108 13.40 16.64 22.61
N VAL A 109 12.19 16.43 23.14
CA VAL A 109 10.98 16.20 22.33
C VAL A 109 9.91 17.19 22.74
N SER A 110 9.39 17.95 21.78
CA SER A 110 8.17 18.73 21.93
C SER A 110 7.01 17.95 21.32
N ALA A 111 6.12 17.43 22.17
CA ALA A 111 5.03 16.59 21.72
C ALA A 111 3.96 17.38 20.94
N ASN A 112 3.28 16.73 19.99
CA ASN A 112 2.11 17.27 19.26
C ASN A 112 2.32 18.68 18.68
N ALA A 113 3.51 18.95 18.13
CA ALA A 113 3.96 20.27 17.73
C ALA A 113 3.30 20.79 16.44
N ILE A 114 3.00 19.91 15.47
CA ILE A 114 2.34 20.26 14.21
C ILE A 114 1.37 19.17 13.75
N ALA A 115 0.56 19.49 12.74
CA ALA A 115 -0.27 18.51 12.06
C ALA A 115 0.59 17.41 11.40
N SER A 116 0.29 16.16 11.72
CA SER A 116 0.89 14.96 11.13
C SER A 116 0.31 14.67 9.74
N PRO A 117 0.87 13.70 8.99
CA PRO A 117 0.34 13.31 7.67
C PRO A 117 -1.12 12.84 7.67
N ASP A 118 -1.65 12.39 8.81
CA ASP A 118 -3.08 12.03 8.96
C ASP A 118 -3.99 13.23 9.29
N GLY A 119 -3.45 14.45 9.27
CA GLY A 119 -4.17 15.70 9.54
C GLY A 119 -4.39 16.01 11.03
N SER A 120 -4.09 15.08 11.94
CA SER A 120 -4.22 15.32 13.39
C SER A 120 -3.05 16.14 13.95
N MET A 121 -3.25 16.87 15.04
CA MET A 121 -2.15 17.55 15.74
C MET A 121 -1.37 16.54 16.59
N SER A 122 -0.53 15.70 15.96
CA SER A 122 0.17 14.61 16.66
C SER A 122 1.62 14.38 16.25
N ALA A 123 2.21 15.23 15.40
CA ALA A 123 3.63 15.12 15.07
C ALA A 123 4.50 15.75 16.16
N ASP A 124 5.52 15.02 16.61
CA ASP A 124 6.46 15.49 17.63
C ASP A 124 7.67 16.18 16.99
N LYS A 125 8.17 17.25 17.61
CA LYS A 125 9.44 17.88 17.21
C LYS A 125 10.60 17.30 18.01
N ILE A 126 11.58 16.76 17.32
CA ILE A 126 12.84 16.30 17.90
C ILE A 126 13.90 17.39 17.77
N ILE A 127 14.47 17.81 18.88
CA ILE A 127 15.37 18.97 18.97
C ILE A 127 16.73 18.50 19.51
N PRO A 128 17.81 18.52 18.69
CA PRO A 128 19.17 18.34 19.18
C PRO A 128 19.53 19.32 20.30
N THR A 129 20.13 18.83 21.38
CA THR A 129 20.69 19.67 22.44
C THR A 129 21.94 20.41 21.98
N VAL A 130 22.41 21.38 22.77
CA VAL A 130 23.65 22.13 22.52
C VAL A 130 24.94 21.35 22.80
N SER A 131 24.85 20.05 23.04
CA SER A 131 26.02 19.18 23.26
C SER A 131 26.65 18.76 21.93
N ALA A 132 27.97 18.86 21.81
CA ALA A 132 28.72 18.40 20.63
C ALA A 132 28.80 16.87 20.59
N THR A 133 27.75 16.20 20.12
CA THR A 133 27.67 14.73 20.09
C THR A 133 26.67 14.25 19.03
N SER A 134 26.43 12.94 18.96
CA SER A 134 25.37 12.38 18.11
C SER A 134 24.00 12.57 18.77
N HIS A 135 22.99 12.97 17.99
CA HIS A 135 21.63 13.22 18.48
C HIS A 135 20.66 12.18 17.92
N TRP A 136 20.15 11.28 18.77
CA TRP A 136 19.34 10.17 18.28
C TRP A 136 18.27 9.66 19.25
N LEU A 137 17.28 8.97 18.67
CA LEU A 137 16.21 8.25 19.36
C LEU A 137 16.21 6.77 18.97
N SER A 138 15.84 5.91 19.91
CA SER A 138 15.64 4.48 19.62
C SER A 138 14.71 3.81 20.61
N GLN A 139 14.23 2.63 20.22
CA GLN A 139 13.57 1.67 21.09
C GLN A 139 14.19 0.30 20.84
N THR A 140 14.27 -0.52 21.88
CA THR A 140 14.70 -1.91 21.77
C THR A 140 13.57 -2.78 21.27
N THR A 141 13.87 -3.66 20.32
CA THR A 141 12.94 -4.65 19.78
C THR A 141 13.58 -6.04 19.76
N SER A 142 12.75 -7.09 19.82
CA SER A 142 13.20 -8.45 19.61
C SER A 142 13.44 -8.71 18.13
N VAL A 143 14.65 -9.18 17.80
CA VAL A 143 15.10 -9.43 16.44
C VAL A 143 15.78 -10.79 16.33
N SER A 144 15.69 -11.42 15.15
CA SER A 144 16.21 -12.77 14.89
C SER A 144 17.27 -12.76 13.80
N LEU A 145 18.38 -13.47 14.02
CA LEU A 145 19.50 -13.60 13.08
C LEU A 145 19.01 -13.99 11.68
N GLY A 146 19.53 -13.32 10.66
CA GLY A 146 19.23 -13.58 9.24
C GLY A 146 17.92 -12.99 8.74
N VAL A 147 17.07 -12.44 9.63
CA VAL A 147 15.82 -11.79 9.24
C VAL A 147 16.08 -10.33 8.89
N ASN A 148 15.53 -9.88 7.76
CA ASN A 148 15.50 -8.46 7.41
C ASN A 148 14.46 -7.72 8.26
N TYR A 149 14.84 -6.55 8.76
CA TYR A 149 13.93 -5.63 9.43
C TYR A 149 13.93 -4.29 8.72
N THR A 150 12.74 -3.75 8.48
CA THR A 150 12.57 -2.42 7.91
C THR A 150 12.11 -1.44 8.98
N LYS A 151 12.88 -0.38 9.18
CA LYS A 151 12.47 0.79 9.96
C LYS A 151 11.87 1.85 9.05
N THR A 152 10.75 2.43 9.44
CA THR A 152 10.10 3.54 8.73
C THR A 152 9.51 4.55 9.71
N PHE A 153 9.41 5.81 9.28
CA PHE A 153 8.68 6.87 9.95
C PHE A 153 8.42 7.99 8.95
N TYR A 154 7.51 8.89 9.32
CA TYR A 154 7.25 10.13 8.61
C TYR A 154 8.09 11.23 9.22
N VAL A 155 8.68 12.06 8.37
CA VAL A 155 9.58 13.14 8.76
C VAL A 155 9.32 14.40 7.93
N LYS A 156 9.43 15.55 8.59
CA LYS A 156 9.40 16.88 7.97
C LYS A 156 10.47 17.77 8.61
N ALA A 157 11.10 18.62 7.80
CA ALA A 157 12.12 19.55 8.30
C ALA A 157 11.53 20.53 9.33
N GLY A 158 12.28 20.82 10.39
CA GLY A 158 11.90 21.72 11.48
C GLY A 158 13.04 22.66 11.89
N GLY A 159 13.92 23.00 10.95
CA GLY A 159 15.17 23.73 11.12
C GLY A 159 16.39 22.90 10.70
N TYR A 160 16.37 21.59 10.95
CA TYR A 160 17.29 20.63 10.34
C TYR A 160 16.66 19.94 9.14
N ASN A 161 17.48 19.67 8.12
CA ASN A 161 17.04 19.10 6.84
C ASN A 161 17.56 17.68 6.61
N PHE A 162 18.29 17.10 7.56
CA PHE A 162 18.91 15.80 7.38
C PHE A 162 18.57 14.87 8.54
N ILE A 163 18.25 13.63 8.19
CA ILE A 163 17.97 12.56 9.15
C ILE A 163 18.66 11.28 8.67
N GLN A 164 19.12 10.48 9.61
CA GLN A 164 19.80 9.22 9.35
C GLN A 164 19.06 8.08 10.04
N ILE A 165 18.93 6.96 9.33
CA ILE A 165 18.59 5.66 9.93
C ILE A 165 19.86 4.83 9.96
N THR A 166 20.18 4.23 11.10
CA THR A 166 21.36 3.36 11.21
C THR A 166 21.10 2.16 12.11
N GLY A 167 21.75 1.04 11.81
CA GLY A 167 21.80 -0.12 12.69
C GLY A 167 22.68 0.11 13.93
N SER A 168 22.36 -0.63 14.98
CA SER A 168 23.10 -0.68 16.24
C SER A 168 23.03 -2.12 16.77
N THR A 169 22.81 -2.35 18.06
CA THR A 169 22.69 -3.70 18.63
C THR A 169 21.74 -4.59 17.81
N GLY A 170 22.17 -5.81 17.47
CA GLY A 170 21.42 -6.75 16.63
C GLY A 170 21.61 -6.57 15.12
N PHE A 171 22.17 -5.45 14.68
CA PHE A 171 22.36 -5.10 13.27
C PHE A 171 23.80 -4.65 12.99
N ASP A 172 24.19 -4.67 11.73
CA ASP A 172 25.44 -4.02 11.31
C ASP A 172 25.31 -2.48 11.44
N THR A 173 26.44 -1.81 11.61
CA THR A 173 26.55 -0.35 11.76
C THR A 173 26.40 0.40 10.42
N GLN A 174 25.57 -0.10 9.52
CA GLN A 174 25.24 0.57 8.27
C GLN A 174 24.21 1.67 8.49
N TYR A 175 24.21 2.66 7.61
CA TYR A 175 23.38 3.86 7.71
C TYR A 175 22.95 4.37 6.34
N ALA A 176 21.83 5.08 6.34
CA ALA A 176 21.31 5.84 5.21
C ALA A 176 20.90 7.24 5.68
N ASN A 177 21.41 8.27 5.01
CA ASN A 177 21.01 9.65 5.19
C ASN A 177 19.87 10.00 4.24
N PHE A 178 19.02 10.92 4.67
CA PHE A 178 17.90 11.43 3.91
C PHE A 178 17.93 12.96 3.93
N ASN A 179 17.90 13.55 2.74
CA ASN A 179 17.85 15.00 2.54
C ASN A 179 16.39 15.43 2.36
N LEU A 180 15.86 16.12 3.36
CA LEU A 180 14.47 16.58 3.41
C LEU A 180 14.23 17.84 2.58
N SER A 181 15.30 18.56 2.18
CA SER A 181 15.19 19.71 1.28
C SER A 181 15.00 19.29 -0.16
N THR A 182 15.68 18.22 -0.58
CA THR A 182 15.62 17.72 -1.96
C THR A 182 14.67 16.53 -2.12
N GLY A 183 14.32 15.85 -1.02
CA GLY A 183 13.54 14.62 -1.06
C GLY A 183 14.32 13.43 -1.61
N ALA A 184 15.64 13.42 -1.44
CA ALA A 184 16.53 12.39 -1.96
C ALA A 184 17.28 11.65 -0.84
N ILE A 185 17.75 10.44 -1.15
CA ILE A 185 18.68 9.71 -0.29
C ILE A 185 20.04 10.39 -0.43
N GLY A 186 20.66 10.70 0.72
CA GLY A 186 22.01 11.25 0.81
C GLY A 186 23.06 10.14 0.82
N ASN A 187 24.07 10.28 1.68
CA ASN A 187 25.10 9.24 1.85
C ASN A 187 24.56 7.94 2.48
N ILE A 188 25.02 6.79 1.98
CA ILE A 188 24.59 5.45 2.40
C ILE A 188 25.80 4.50 2.44
N SER A 189 25.87 3.58 3.41
CA SER A 189 27.07 2.75 3.69
C SER A 189 27.47 1.77 2.59
N GLY A 190 26.59 1.45 1.64
CA GLY A 190 26.82 0.42 0.61
C GLY A 190 25.70 -0.64 0.57
N PRO A 191 25.95 -1.85 0.01
CA PRO A 191 24.90 -2.80 -0.37
C PRO A 191 24.21 -3.53 0.79
N GLY A 192 24.70 -3.42 2.03
CA GLY A 192 24.09 -4.12 3.17
C GLY A 192 22.97 -3.34 3.86
N ILE A 193 22.58 -2.19 3.31
CA ILE A 193 21.40 -1.43 3.71
C ILE A 193 20.64 -0.98 2.45
N THR A 194 19.32 -1.12 2.48
CA THR A 194 18.44 -0.58 1.43
C THR A 194 17.61 0.54 2.04
N ALA A 195 17.46 1.66 1.34
CA ALA A 195 16.74 2.82 1.84
C ALA A 195 15.75 3.37 0.82
N THR A 196 14.67 3.98 1.29
CA THR A 196 13.70 4.70 0.45
C THR A 196 13.29 6.02 1.08
N ILE A 197 12.96 7.00 0.23
CA ILE A 197 12.33 8.26 0.61
C ILE A 197 11.20 8.54 -0.37
N ARG A 198 10.01 8.85 0.14
CA ARG A 198 8.83 9.16 -0.66
C ARG A 198 8.13 10.38 -0.09
N ALA A 199 7.77 11.33 -0.95
CA ALA A 199 6.91 12.44 -0.54
C ALA A 199 5.51 11.93 -0.12
N VAL A 200 4.91 12.57 0.88
CA VAL A 200 3.56 12.29 1.41
C VAL A 200 2.71 13.56 1.42
N GLY A 201 3.17 14.61 0.74
CA GLY A 201 2.48 15.90 0.67
C GLY A 201 2.81 16.85 1.81
N ILE A 202 2.59 18.15 1.56
CA ILE A 202 2.77 19.25 2.53
C ILE A 202 4.15 19.20 3.20
N GLY A 203 5.20 18.85 2.44
CA GLY A 203 6.59 18.76 2.94
C GLY A 203 6.91 17.58 3.86
N TRP A 204 5.99 16.63 4.02
CA TRP A 204 6.25 15.36 4.69
C TRP A 204 6.88 14.35 3.74
N TYR A 205 7.83 13.59 4.27
CA TYR A 205 8.41 12.42 3.62
C TYR A 205 8.20 11.19 4.49
N ARG A 206 7.92 10.05 3.86
CA ARG A 206 8.06 8.74 4.49
C ARG A 206 9.43 8.20 4.12
N VAL A 207 10.26 7.95 5.12
CA VAL A 207 11.58 7.35 4.94
C VAL A 207 11.58 5.92 5.44
N SER A 208 12.44 5.09 4.87
CA SER A 208 12.68 3.74 5.38
C SER A 208 14.12 3.29 5.19
N ALA A 209 14.58 2.40 6.05
CA ALA A 209 15.78 1.61 5.81
C ALA A 209 15.58 0.15 6.24
N THR A 210 16.16 -0.77 5.47
CA THR A 210 16.11 -2.21 5.71
C THR A 210 17.51 -2.74 5.99
N LEU A 211 17.65 -3.50 7.08
CA LEU A 211 18.90 -4.15 7.49
C LEU A 211 18.64 -5.63 7.81
N ALA A 212 19.59 -6.49 7.46
CA ALA A 212 19.62 -7.86 7.96
C ALA A 212 20.08 -7.87 9.42
N CYS A 213 19.35 -8.57 10.27
CA CYS A 213 19.77 -8.83 11.64
C CYS A 213 20.98 -9.79 11.64
N ILE A 214 22.05 -9.41 12.33
CA ILE A 214 23.31 -10.16 12.41
C ILE A 214 23.46 -10.91 13.74
N LEU A 215 22.51 -10.73 14.66
CA LEU A 215 22.52 -11.37 15.98
C LEU A 215 21.11 -11.42 16.57
N THR A 216 20.61 -12.61 16.90
CA THR A 216 19.35 -12.76 17.65
C THR A 216 19.46 -12.10 19.03
N THR A 217 18.58 -11.15 19.33
CA THR A 217 18.58 -10.43 20.61
C THR A 217 17.21 -9.82 20.91
N VAL A 218 16.92 -9.60 22.19
CA VAL A 218 15.71 -8.90 22.66
C VAL A 218 15.91 -7.38 22.78
N VAL A 219 17.13 -6.91 22.54
CA VAL A 219 17.51 -5.49 22.61
C VAL A 219 18.02 -4.95 21.28
N GLY A 220 17.48 -5.46 20.17
CA GLY A 220 17.79 -5.00 18.82
C GLY A 220 17.41 -3.54 18.63
N ARG A 221 18.23 -2.76 17.92
CA ARG A 221 18.01 -1.32 17.73
C ARG A 221 18.41 -0.88 16.35
N MET A 222 17.50 -0.17 15.70
CA MET A 222 17.80 0.76 14.63
C MET A 222 17.54 2.17 15.16
N LEU A 223 18.46 3.11 14.94
CA LEU A 223 18.42 4.47 15.50
C LEU A 223 17.77 5.44 14.52
N ILE A 224 17.13 6.49 15.04
CA ILE A 224 16.75 7.70 14.29
C ILE A 224 17.73 8.78 14.72
N ALA A 225 18.57 9.28 13.84
CA ALA A 225 19.54 10.32 14.19
C ALA A 225 19.31 11.60 13.39
N VAL A 226 19.25 12.74 14.06
CA VAL A 226 19.29 14.03 13.36
C VAL A 226 20.71 14.24 12.84
N SER A 227 20.85 14.85 11.67
CA SER A 227 22.13 15.21 11.06
C SER A 227 22.13 16.68 10.67
N ASP A 228 23.30 17.30 10.65
CA ASP A 228 23.54 18.67 10.18
C ASP A 228 24.07 18.71 8.74
N ALA A 229 24.39 17.56 8.14
CA ALA A 229 24.89 17.46 6.77
C ALA A 229 24.28 16.27 5.98
N ASP A 230 24.17 16.45 4.67
CA ASP A 230 23.67 15.45 3.71
C ASP A 230 24.60 14.24 3.59
N TYR A 231 25.91 14.53 3.43
CA TYR A 231 26.95 13.53 3.23
C TYR A 231 27.72 13.21 4.53
N ALA A 232 27.04 13.24 5.67
CA ALA A 232 27.60 12.84 6.95
C ALA A 232 27.93 11.35 7.02
N ALA A 233 28.96 11.00 7.80
CA ALA A 233 29.21 9.62 8.22
C ALA A 233 28.15 9.14 9.23
N ARG A 234 28.26 7.89 9.69
CA ARG A 234 27.36 7.34 10.71
C ARG A 234 27.37 8.16 11.99
N LEU A 235 26.18 8.49 12.52
CA LEU A 235 25.97 9.21 13.77
C LEU A 235 26.87 10.44 13.88
N PRO A 236 26.73 11.42 12.97
CA PRO A 236 27.58 12.59 12.96
C PRO A 236 27.47 13.33 14.30
N SER A 237 28.62 13.83 14.75
CA SER A 237 28.70 14.68 15.93
C SER A 237 28.61 16.14 15.49
N PHE A 238 27.65 16.88 16.02
CA PHE A 238 27.52 18.31 15.80
C PHE A 238 26.99 18.98 17.07
N THR A 239 27.01 20.31 17.10
CA THR A 239 26.44 21.10 18.19
C THR A 239 25.08 21.61 17.76
N GLY A 240 24.01 21.14 18.41
CA GLY A 240 22.66 21.66 18.18
C GLY A 240 22.50 23.12 18.63
N ASP A 241 21.49 23.80 18.11
CA ASP A 241 21.09 25.15 18.57
C ASP A 241 20.07 25.11 19.71
N GLY A 242 19.63 23.90 20.13
CA GLY A 242 18.61 23.71 21.16
C GLY A 242 17.19 24.12 20.77
N THR A 243 16.94 24.47 19.50
CA THR A 243 15.66 25.02 19.03
C THR A 243 15.18 24.41 17.72
N SER A 244 16.06 24.31 16.73
CA SER A 244 15.83 23.66 15.44
C SER A 244 15.72 22.15 15.62
N GLY A 245 15.01 21.50 14.71
CA GLY A 245 14.75 20.08 14.82
C GLY A 245 14.24 19.45 13.53
N VAL A 246 13.65 18.28 13.69
CA VAL A 246 12.83 17.60 12.69
C VAL A 246 11.51 17.20 13.32
N TYR A 247 10.43 17.21 12.57
CA TYR A 247 9.14 16.68 13.00
C TYR A 247 9.05 15.22 12.63
N LEU A 248 8.69 14.35 13.58
CA LEU A 248 8.54 12.92 13.38
C LEU A 248 7.12 12.45 13.69
N TRP A 249 6.68 11.44 12.97
CA TRP A 249 5.40 10.78 13.21
C TRP A 249 5.42 9.32 12.74
N GLY A 250 4.64 8.46 13.39
CA GLY A 250 4.33 7.10 12.92
C GLY A 250 5.54 6.19 12.70
N ALA A 251 6.37 6.00 13.73
CA ALA A 251 7.52 5.10 13.64
C ALA A 251 7.13 3.62 13.67
N GLN A 252 7.83 2.82 12.87
CA GLN A 252 7.56 1.40 12.72
C GLN A 252 8.83 0.62 12.45
N ILE A 253 8.94 -0.55 13.08
CA ILE A 253 9.92 -1.60 12.73
C ILE A 253 9.12 -2.88 12.49
N GLU A 254 9.32 -3.48 11.33
CA GLU A 254 8.66 -4.73 10.93
C GLU A 254 9.70 -5.74 10.44
N ALA A 255 9.45 -7.03 10.67
CA ALA A 255 10.17 -8.07 9.95
C ALA A 255 9.70 -8.07 8.48
N GLY A 256 10.65 -7.94 7.56
CA GLY A 256 10.41 -7.81 6.13
C GLY A 256 11.51 -7.02 5.43
N SER A 257 11.56 -7.13 4.11
CA SER A 257 12.53 -6.40 3.28
C SER A 257 12.05 -5.00 2.88
N PHE A 258 10.82 -4.64 3.23
CA PHE A 258 10.19 -3.36 2.92
C PHE A 258 9.10 -3.00 3.94
N ALA A 259 8.75 -1.71 3.98
CA ALA A 259 7.74 -1.18 4.88
C ALA A 259 6.32 -1.45 4.36
N SER A 260 5.42 -1.90 5.23
CA SER A 260 3.98 -1.91 4.93
C SER A 260 3.32 -0.58 5.28
N THR A 261 2.01 -0.46 5.15
CA THR A 261 1.27 0.69 5.67
C THR A 261 1.47 0.82 7.17
N TYR A 262 1.45 2.06 7.66
CA TYR A 262 1.69 2.32 9.07
C TYR A 262 0.64 1.65 9.96
N ILE A 263 1.10 0.86 10.93
CA ILE A 263 0.32 0.17 11.95
C ILE A 263 0.51 0.94 13.27
N PRO A 264 -0.51 1.68 13.74
CA PRO A 264 -0.39 2.43 14.97
C PRO A 264 -0.32 1.51 16.19
N THR A 265 0.47 1.93 17.17
CA THR A 265 0.72 1.20 18.41
C THR A 265 0.78 2.18 19.58
N THR A 266 0.32 1.73 20.74
CA THR A 266 0.42 2.44 22.01
C THR A 266 1.26 1.60 22.97
N THR A 267 0.64 0.88 23.91
CA THR A 267 1.31 0.06 24.93
C THR A 267 1.71 -1.32 24.45
N THR A 268 1.16 -1.79 23.33
CA THR A 268 1.41 -3.13 22.79
C THR A 268 1.70 -3.07 21.29
N ALA A 269 2.56 -3.98 20.83
CA ALA A 269 2.71 -4.23 19.40
C ALA A 269 1.38 -4.73 18.83
N VAL A 270 1.05 -4.27 17.63
CA VAL A 270 -0.19 -4.64 16.93
C VAL A 270 0.18 -5.32 15.63
N THR A 271 -0.49 -6.45 15.37
CA THR A 271 -0.41 -7.16 14.11
C THR A 271 -1.60 -6.76 13.25
N ARG A 272 -1.32 -6.32 12.02
CA ARG A 272 -2.32 -6.18 10.97
C ARG A 272 -2.36 -7.46 10.16
N ASN A 273 -3.55 -8.00 9.93
CA ASN A 273 -3.74 -9.14 9.04
C ASN A 273 -3.36 -8.80 7.59
N ALA A 274 -3.12 -9.81 6.77
CA ALA A 274 -2.96 -9.58 5.33
C ALA A 274 -4.21 -8.94 4.73
N THR A 275 -4.02 -8.05 3.76
CA THR A 275 -5.14 -7.57 2.94
C THR A 275 -5.47 -8.67 1.94
N VAL A 276 -6.72 -9.13 1.94
CA VAL A 276 -7.20 -10.17 1.02
C VAL A 276 -8.55 -9.73 0.45
N GLY A 277 -8.60 -9.51 -0.87
CA GLY A 277 -9.82 -9.15 -1.58
C GLY A 277 -10.39 -10.38 -2.28
N ASN A 278 -11.34 -11.08 -1.66
CA ASN A 278 -11.97 -12.28 -2.20
C ASN A 278 -13.29 -11.97 -2.87
N TYR A 279 -13.51 -12.59 -4.03
CA TYR A 279 -14.73 -12.44 -4.82
C TYR A 279 -15.17 -13.82 -5.33
N PRO A 280 -16.48 -14.08 -5.44
CA PRO A 280 -16.97 -15.34 -5.98
C PRO A 280 -16.56 -15.48 -7.45
N VAL A 281 -16.20 -16.70 -7.86
CA VAL A 281 -15.93 -17.01 -9.28
C VAL A 281 -17.22 -17.01 -10.10
N THR A 282 -18.32 -17.50 -9.53
CA THR A 282 -19.64 -17.47 -10.14
C THR A 282 -19.99 -16.06 -10.59
N ASP A 283 -20.48 -15.95 -11.83
CA ASP A 283 -20.86 -14.71 -12.52
C ASP A 283 -19.75 -13.68 -12.78
N ASN A 284 -18.57 -13.82 -12.17
CA ASN A 284 -17.45 -12.88 -12.31
C ASN A 284 -16.29 -13.40 -13.16
N MET A 285 -16.21 -14.72 -13.37
CA MET A 285 -15.07 -15.34 -14.06
C MET A 285 -15.48 -16.54 -14.92
N PRO A 286 -15.31 -16.46 -16.26
CA PRO A 286 -15.41 -17.65 -17.10
C PRO A 286 -14.20 -18.57 -16.88
N THR A 287 -14.41 -19.88 -17.01
CA THR A 287 -13.36 -20.91 -16.78
C THR A 287 -12.44 -21.12 -17.99
N ASN A 288 -12.88 -20.75 -19.19
CA ASN A 288 -12.07 -20.74 -20.42
C ASN A 288 -12.60 -19.68 -21.39
N ASN A 289 -11.84 -19.36 -22.45
CA ASN A 289 -12.10 -18.21 -23.32
C ASN A 289 -12.28 -16.94 -22.47
N ALA A 290 -11.30 -16.71 -21.61
CA ALA A 290 -11.32 -15.69 -20.59
C ALA A 290 -10.16 -14.72 -20.81
N GLN A 291 -10.39 -13.46 -20.46
CA GLN A 291 -9.38 -12.44 -20.34
C GLN A 291 -9.44 -11.85 -18.93
N ILE A 292 -8.29 -11.72 -18.31
CA ILE A 292 -8.09 -10.99 -17.06
C ILE A 292 -7.17 -9.83 -17.38
N GLN A 293 -7.60 -8.61 -17.11
CA GLN A 293 -6.78 -7.41 -17.26
C GLN A 293 -6.73 -6.67 -15.93
N LEU A 294 -5.56 -6.14 -15.58
CA LEU A 294 -5.37 -5.29 -14.40
C LEU A 294 -4.23 -4.31 -14.63
N GLU A 295 -4.23 -3.23 -13.86
CA GLU A 295 -3.07 -2.37 -13.67
C GLU A 295 -2.38 -2.73 -12.36
N TRP A 296 -1.06 -2.87 -12.43
CA TRP A 296 -0.22 -3.22 -11.29
C TRP A 296 0.84 -2.15 -11.06
N THR A 297 0.87 -1.61 -9.84
CA THR A 297 1.90 -0.67 -9.40
C THR A 297 2.61 -1.27 -8.17
N PRO A 298 3.78 -1.90 -8.34
CA PRO A 298 4.58 -2.38 -7.20
C PRO A 298 4.98 -1.21 -6.32
N LEU A 299 4.78 -1.32 -5.00
CA LEU A 299 5.15 -0.23 -4.08
C LEU A 299 6.62 -0.30 -3.64
N GLN A 300 7.30 -1.40 -3.92
CA GLN A 300 8.64 -1.72 -3.41
C GLN A 300 9.43 -2.49 -4.44
N ALA A 301 10.77 -2.43 -4.38
CA ALA A 301 11.66 -3.24 -5.20
C ALA A 301 11.94 -4.60 -4.55
N GLY A 302 12.34 -5.61 -5.34
CA GLY A 302 12.91 -6.86 -4.81
C GLY A 302 11.95 -7.73 -4.00
N MET A 303 10.66 -7.73 -4.35
CA MET A 303 9.56 -8.36 -3.61
C MET A 303 9.55 -9.90 -3.69
N GLY A 304 10.44 -10.50 -4.50
CA GLY A 304 10.44 -11.94 -4.77
C GLY A 304 9.18 -12.36 -5.53
N THR A 305 8.66 -13.55 -5.20
CA THR A 305 7.41 -14.05 -5.79
C THR A 305 6.18 -13.43 -5.14
N VAL A 306 5.35 -12.78 -5.95
CA VAL A 306 4.13 -12.09 -5.55
C VAL A 306 2.97 -12.39 -6.48
N TYR A 307 1.75 -12.44 -5.95
CA TYR A 307 0.55 -12.79 -6.72
C TYR A 307 -0.35 -11.57 -6.88
N LEU A 308 -0.63 -11.21 -8.13
CA LEU A 308 -1.48 -10.07 -8.49
C LEU A 308 -2.95 -10.50 -8.52
N TRP A 309 -3.20 -11.74 -8.92
CA TRP A 309 -4.52 -12.35 -8.97
C TRP A 309 -4.37 -13.86 -8.80
N GLY A 310 -5.29 -14.51 -8.09
CA GLY A 310 -5.23 -15.95 -7.88
C GLY A 310 -6.57 -16.56 -7.55
N SER A 311 -6.84 -17.75 -8.09
CA SER A 311 -7.93 -18.62 -7.66
C SER A 311 -7.35 -19.97 -7.31
N TYR A 312 -7.46 -20.32 -6.03
CA TYR A 312 -6.93 -21.55 -5.47
C TYR A 312 -8.04 -22.60 -5.36
N VAL A 313 -7.76 -23.82 -5.82
CA VAL A 313 -8.65 -24.98 -5.62
C VAL A 313 -8.05 -25.87 -4.54
N ASP A 314 -6.80 -26.29 -4.75
CA ASP A 314 -6.03 -27.13 -3.83
C ASP A 314 -4.52 -27.02 -4.14
N ALA A 315 -3.67 -27.78 -3.44
CA ALA A 315 -2.22 -27.71 -3.62
C ALA A 315 -1.74 -28.03 -5.05
N ASN A 316 -2.53 -28.80 -5.80
CA ASN A 316 -2.24 -29.28 -7.14
C ASN A 316 -3.04 -28.54 -8.22
N ASN A 317 -4.01 -27.70 -7.86
CA ASN A 317 -4.93 -27.06 -8.80
C ASN A 317 -5.14 -25.58 -8.45
N GLY A 318 -4.95 -24.71 -9.43
CA GLY A 318 -5.20 -23.28 -9.28
C GLY A 318 -4.78 -22.48 -10.51
N THR A 319 -5.19 -21.21 -10.56
CA THR A 319 -4.84 -20.30 -11.64
C THR A 319 -4.40 -18.97 -11.06
N SER A 320 -3.35 -18.36 -11.58
CA SER A 320 -2.80 -17.13 -11.01
C SER A 320 -2.07 -16.26 -12.02
N ILE A 321 -2.11 -14.94 -11.78
CA ILE A 321 -1.17 -13.97 -12.35
C ILE A 321 -0.19 -13.61 -11.24
N LEU A 322 1.10 -13.86 -11.47
CA LEU A 322 2.16 -13.63 -10.48
C LEU A 322 3.38 -12.96 -11.11
N HIS A 323 4.21 -12.33 -10.29
CA HIS A 323 5.59 -11.98 -10.63
C HIS A 323 6.52 -12.85 -9.80
N ASP A 324 7.55 -13.46 -10.39
CA ASP A 324 8.47 -14.38 -9.69
C ASP A 324 9.76 -13.71 -9.19
N GLY A 325 9.92 -12.41 -9.42
CA GLY A 325 11.15 -11.65 -9.22
C GLY A 325 11.87 -11.31 -10.53
N THR A 326 11.54 -11.97 -11.65
CA THR A 326 12.13 -11.72 -12.99
C THR A 326 11.09 -11.62 -14.10
N ASN A 327 9.99 -12.34 -14.00
CA ASN A 327 8.95 -12.43 -15.02
C ASN A 327 7.58 -12.18 -14.41
N ILE A 328 6.70 -11.53 -15.17
CA ILE A 328 5.26 -11.70 -14.97
C ILE A 328 4.82 -13.00 -15.64
N ILE A 329 3.95 -13.73 -14.96
CA ILE A 329 3.54 -15.08 -15.35
C ILE A 329 2.02 -15.18 -15.23
N PHE A 330 1.39 -15.71 -16.27
CA PHE A 330 0.07 -16.30 -16.15
C PHE A 330 0.21 -17.81 -16.06
N ARG A 331 -0.20 -18.38 -14.92
CA ARG A 331 -0.01 -19.78 -14.57
C ARG A 331 -1.35 -20.48 -14.44
N LYS A 332 -1.48 -21.64 -15.08
CA LYS A 332 -2.45 -22.67 -14.74
C LYS A 332 -1.72 -23.84 -14.10
N ARG A 333 -2.07 -24.17 -12.86
CA ARG A 333 -1.62 -25.41 -12.22
C ARG A 333 -2.73 -26.45 -12.33
N ILE A 334 -2.43 -27.59 -12.94
CA ILE A 334 -3.36 -28.70 -13.14
C ILE A 334 -2.66 -29.99 -12.72
N SER A 335 -3.23 -30.69 -11.74
CA SER A 335 -2.69 -31.95 -11.24
C SER A 335 -1.19 -31.86 -10.86
N GLY A 336 -0.80 -30.75 -10.25
CA GLY A 336 0.58 -30.50 -9.81
C GLY A 336 1.54 -29.98 -10.89
N THR A 337 1.11 -29.92 -12.16
CA THR A 337 1.92 -29.40 -13.27
C THR A 337 1.60 -27.92 -13.51
N ASN A 338 2.63 -27.07 -13.59
CA ASN A 338 2.48 -25.66 -13.96
C ASN A 338 2.58 -25.51 -15.49
N TYR A 339 1.58 -24.84 -16.07
CA TYR A 339 1.60 -24.36 -17.44
C TYR A 339 1.67 -22.83 -17.39
N ASP A 340 2.83 -22.30 -17.77
CA ASP A 340 3.17 -20.89 -17.59
C ASP A 340 3.30 -20.19 -18.94
N SER A 341 2.56 -19.10 -19.11
CA SER A 341 2.92 -18.07 -20.08
C SER A 341 3.72 -17.00 -19.36
N THR A 342 4.85 -16.58 -19.93
CA THR A 342 5.83 -15.74 -19.24
C THR A 342 6.21 -14.50 -20.06
N LYS A 343 6.44 -13.39 -19.38
CA LYS A 343 7.03 -12.17 -19.94
C LYS A 343 8.05 -11.62 -18.96
N SER A 344 9.30 -11.47 -19.40
CA SER A 344 10.34 -10.85 -18.57
C SER A 344 9.98 -9.41 -18.24
N LEU A 345 10.07 -9.06 -16.96
CA LEU A 345 9.72 -7.76 -16.43
C LEU A 345 10.58 -7.46 -15.20
N THR A 346 11.63 -6.64 -15.39
CA THR A 346 12.28 -5.97 -14.26
C THR A 346 11.45 -4.73 -13.93
N TYR A 347 10.62 -4.80 -12.89
CA TYR A 347 9.74 -3.71 -12.54
C TYR A 347 10.47 -2.61 -11.74
N THR A 348 9.93 -1.40 -11.81
CA THR A 348 10.33 -0.24 -11.03
C THR A 348 9.23 0.08 -10.03
N ALA A 349 9.59 0.25 -8.75
CA ALA A 349 8.63 0.64 -7.72
C ALA A 349 7.97 1.99 -8.06
N GLY A 350 6.65 2.06 -7.93
CA GLY A 350 5.85 3.25 -8.26
C GLY A 350 5.54 3.41 -9.75
N THR A 351 6.07 2.55 -10.64
CA THR A 351 5.68 2.52 -12.06
C THR A 351 4.48 1.60 -12.25
N THR A 352 3.45 2.08 -12.96
CA THR A 352 2.26 1.29 -13.28
C THR A 352 2.46 0.50 -14.56
N TYR A 353 2.11 -0.79 -14.53
CA TYR A 353 2.14 -1.72 -15.65
C TYR A 353 0.73 -2.21 -15.96
N THR A 354 0.36 -2.27 -17.23
CA THR A 354 -0.88 -2.92 -17.66
C THR A 354 -0.60 -4.39 -17.92
N VAL A 355 -1.23 -5.29 -17.17
CA VAL A 355 -1.07 -6.74 -17.30
C VAL A 355 -2.36 -7.33 -17.87
N LYS A 356 -2.22 -8.15 -18.90
CA LYS A 356 -3.33 -8.86 -19.54
C LYS A 356 -3.00 -10.33 -19.69
N ALA A 357 -3.83 -11.19 -19.12
CA ALA A 357 -3.78 -12.64 -19.26
C ALA A 357 -4.97 -13.11 -20.11
N THR A 358 -4.74 -14.05 -21.02
CA THR A 358 -5.80 -14.71 -21.78
C THR A 358 -5.70 -16.22 -21.66
N ALA A 359 -6.85 -16.89 -21.53
CA ALA A 359 -7.00 -18.33 -21.61
C ALA A 359 -8.00 -18.67 -22.72
N SER A 360 -7.59 -19.54 -23.64
CA SER A 360 -8.32 -19.94 -24.82
C SER A 360 -8.36 -21.47 -24.92
N ASP A 361 -9.51 -21.98 -25.37
CA ASP A 361 -9.71 -23.41 -25.68
C ASP A 361 -8.98 -23.88 -26.95
N SER A 362 -8.44 -22.97 -27.74
CA SER A 362 -7.79 -23.25 -29.03
C SER A 362 -6.36 -22.76 -29.10
N ALA A 363 -6.03 -21.63 -28.47
CA ALA A 363 -4.69 -21.05 -28.47
C ALA A 363 -3.89 -21.30 -27.16
N GLY A 364 -4.54 -21.80 -26.11
CA GLY A 364 -3.90 -22.00 -24.81
C GLY A 364 -3.87 -20.73 -23.98
N ILE A 365 -2.71 -20.34 -23.43
CA ILE A 365 -2.59 -19.15 -22.56
C ILE A 365 -1.53 -18.17 -23.05
N MET A 366 -1.79 -16.88 -22.85
CA MET A 366 -0.84 -15.78 -23.11
C MET A 366 -0.85 -14.77 -21.96
N ILE A 367 0.31 -14.19 -21.66
CA ILE A 367 0.47 -13.00 -20.82
C ILE A 367 1.05 -11.86 -21.66
N ALA A 368 0.53 -10.66 -21.47
CA ALA A 368 1.02 -9.44 -22.09
C ALA A 368 1.24 -8.36 -21.03
N VAL A 369 2.26 -7.52 -21.26
CA VAL A 369 2.56 -6.34 -20.43
C VAL A 369 2.62 -5.14 -21.34
N ASP A 370 1.89 -4.08 -20.98
CA ASP A 370 1.84 -2.80 -21.72
C ASP A 370 1.56 -3.00 -23.22
N GLY A 371 0.64 -3.93 -23.52
CA GLY A 371 0.24 -4.27 -24.89
C GLY A 371 1.22 -5.17 -25.65
N VAL A 372 2.31 -5.62 -25.03
CA VAL A 372 3.31 -6.50 -25.65
C VAL A 372 3.21 -7.91 -25.10
N ASP A 373 2.97 -8.86 -25.99
CA ASP A 373 2.88 -10.28 -25.64
C ASP A 373 4.22 -10.83 -25.10
N GLY A 374 4.08 -11.84 -24.24
CA GLY A 374 5.13 -12.73 -23.79
C GLY A 374 5.19 -14.02 -24.59
N THR A 375 5.80 -15.04 -23.98
CA THR A 375 5.83 -16.41 -24.50
C THR A 375 4.61 -17.15 -23.99
N GLY A 376 3.76 -17.61 -24.91
CA GLY A 376 2.56 -18.39 -24.62
C GLY A 376 2.82 -19.82 -24.20
N HIS A 377 1.78 -20.48 -23.70
CA HIS A 377 1.76 -21.93 -23.51
C HIS A 377 0.52 -22.54 -24.18
N ALA A 378 0.71 -23.54 -25.03
CA ALA A 378 -0.35 -24.16 -25.85
C ALA A 378 -1.33 -25.08 -25.08
N ASN A 379 -1.34 -25.05 -23.74
CA ASN A 379 -2.24 -25.92 -22.97
C ASN A 379 -3.65 -25.32 -23.02
N THR A 380 -4.60 -26.03 -23.62
CA THR A 380 -5.99 -25.57 -23.82
C THR A 380 -6.95 -26.00 -22.71
N THR A 381 -6.49 -26.76 -21.72
CA THR A 381 -7.30 -27.16 -20.57
C THR A 381 -7.84 -25.92 -19.84
N ALA A 382 -9.12 -25.95 -19.43
CA ALA A 382 -9.74 -24.84 -18.71
C ALA A 382 -8.95 -24.44 -17.45
N MET A 383 -9.05 -23.17 -17.08
CA MET A 383 -8.48 -22.65 -15.84
C MET A 383 -9.05 -23.43 -14.64
N GLN A 384 -8.17 -23.76 -13.70
CA GLN A 384 -8.57 -24.36 -12.43
C GLN A 384 -8.92 -23.22 -11.48
N LEU A 385 -10.21 -23.03 -11.23
CA LEU A 385 -10.75 -21.96 -10.40
C LEU A 385 -11.49 -22.57 -9.19
N GLY A 386 -11.22 -22.04 -8.00
CA GLY A 386 -11.96 -22.37 -6.79
C GLY A 386 -13.34 -21.72 -6.75
N SER A 387 -14.00 -21.76 -5.60
CA SER A 387 -15.26 -21.03 -5.37
C SER A 387 -15.06 -19.51 -5.39
N THR A 388 -13.85 -19.04 -5.08
CA THR A 388 -13.47 -17.63 -5.09
C THR A 388 -12.17 -17.40 -5.86
N PHE A 389 -12.00 -16.20 -6.38
CA PHE A 389 -10.70 -15.65 -6.74
C PHE A 389 -10.34 -14.52 -5.77
N SER A 390 -9.06 -14.16 -5.76
CA SER A 390 -8.51 -13.16 -4.87
C SER A 390 -7.61 -12.21 -5.63
N VAL A 391 -7.68 -10.94 -5.24
CA VAL A 391 -6.83 -9.88 -5.78
C VAL A 391 -5.64 -9.68 -4.85
N GLY A 392 -4.44 -9.64 -5.43
CA GLY A 392 -3.20 -9.40 -4.71
C GLY A 392 -2.72 -10.56 -3.82
N THR A 393 -3.19 -11.79 -4.04
CA THR A 393 -2.72 -13.03 -3.38
C THR A 393 -3.00 -14.23 -4.29
N ASP A 394 -2.48 -15.41 -3.95
CA ASP A 394 -2.69 -16.67 -4.68
C ASP A 394 -4.09 -17.29 -4.49
N GLY A 395 -4.89 -16.76 -3.56
CA GLY A 395 -6.20 -17.30 -3.18
C GLY A 395 -6.18 -18.24 -1.98
N ASN A 396 -5.00 -18.60 -1.47
CA ASN A 396 -4.79 -19.37 -0.24
C ASN A 396 -4.11 -18.53 0.86
N GLY A 397 -4.15 -17.20 0.72
CA GLY A 397 -3.54 -16.26 1.67
C GLY A 397 -2.02 -16.15 1.56
N GLY A 398 -1.40 -16.67 0.49
CA GLY A 398 0.03 -16.61 0.23
C GLY A 398 0.45 -15.46 -0.69
N GLY A 399 1.72 -15.06 -0.58
CA GLY A 399 2.45 -14.23 -1.55
C GLY A 399 1.79 -12.90 -1.90
N GLN A 400 1.37 -12.12 -0.89
CA GLN A 400 0.72 -10.84 -1.12
C GLN A 400 1.59 -9.88 -1.92
N ALA A 401 0.98 -9.23 -2.91
CA ALA A 401 1.73 -8.44 -3.86
C ALA A 401 2.32 -7.13 -3.35
N SER A 402 2.01 -6.69 -2.12
CA SER A 402 2.52 -5.44 -1.52
C SER A 402 2.53 -4.28 -2.53
N SER A 403 1.43 -4.19 -3.30
CA SER A 403 1.27 -3.39 -4.50
C SER A 403 -0.13 -2.81 -4.60
N ALA A 404 -0.26 -1.70 -5.31
CA ALA A 404 -1.57 -1.20 -5.74
C ALA A 404 -2.03 -1.97 -6.99
N ILE A 405 -3.28 -2.42 -6.97
CA ILE A 405 -3.95 -3.07 -8.10
C ILE A 405 -5.21 -2.28 -8.45
N ARG A 406 -5.35 -1.95 -9.73
CA ARG A 406 -6.46 -1.14 -10.28
C ARG A 406 -7.00 -1.76 -11.56
N ASN A 407 -8.15 -1.24 -12.01
CA ASN A 407 -8.76 -1.56 -13.30
C ASN A 407 -8.81 -3.07 -13.59
N LEU A 408 -9.18 -3.85 -12.57
CA LEU A 408 -9.37 -5.29 -12.72
C LEU A 408 -10.63 -5.54 -13.53
N GLU A 409 -10.47 -6.17 -14.68
CA GLU A 409 -11.55 -6.54 -15.58
C GLU A 409 -11.44 -8.01 -15.97
N HIS A 410 -12.60 -8.66 -16.01
CA HIS A 410 -12.74 -10.00 -16.53
C HIS A 410 -13.69 -9.97 -17.72
N ARG A 411 -13.29 -10.61 -18.83
CA ARG A 411 -14.08 -10.63 -20.06
C ARG A 411 -14.08 -12.04 -20.65
N THR A 412 -15.18 -12.39 -21.30
CA THR A 412 -15.22 -13.54 -22.21
C THR A 412 -14.61 -13.13 -23.56
N LEU A 413 -13.79 -14.01 -24.15
CA LEU A 413 -13.14 -13.82 -25.44
C LEU A 413 -14.06 -14.17 -26.62
#